data_AF-A0A9D8BXX6-F1
#
_entry.id   AF-A0A9D8BXX6-F1
#
_cell.length_a   1.000
_cell.length_b   1.000
_cell.length_c   1.000
_cell.angle_alpha   90.00
_cell.angle_beta   90.00
_cell.angle_gamma   90.00
#
_symmetry.space_group_name_H-M   'P 1'
#
loop_
_entity.id
_entity.type
_entity.pdbx_description
1 polymer ?
#
loop_
_entity_poly.entity_id
_entity_poly.type
_entity_poly.pdbx_seq_one_letter_code
_entity_poly.pdbx_strand_id
1 'polypeptide(L)'
;MKPWHKGLAKLAASLLIGASSMSIAQTLDKKEFNVIGTWSFLTNWQALEQPLWTKELPAASNGAIKGNIKSITEVNLKGTELLRLLKQGVFDVAAALPIYIEDGGAVIEAVDIAGVAKDFKMSRDIVNAWMPEMQTIMRQRHNAMILGSFPFPEQVFWCRGEIRSVADLKGKKVRVQGTSQGDFVTGVG
;
A
#
# COMPACT_ATOMS: atom_id res chain seq x y z
N MET A 1 -78.46 -33.24 -18.52
CA MET A 1 -77.43 -33.88 -17.66
C MET A 1 -76.55 -34.72 -18.56
N LYS A 2 -75.28 -34.32 -18.76
CA LYS A 2 -74.35 -34.83 -19.80
C LYS A 2 -73.25 -35.68 -19.15
N PRO A 3 -72.82 -36.82 -19.73
CA PRO A 3 -71.84 -37.73 -19.12
C PRO A 3 -70.42 -37.65 -19.73
N TRP A 4 -69.49 -38.30 -19.01
CA TRP A 4 -68.30 -39.05 -19.49
C TRP A 4 -66.96 -38.31 -19.75
N HIS A 5 -65.90 -38.71 -19.01
CA HIS A 5 -64.64 -39.35 -19.50
C HIS A 5 -63.35 -38.97 -18.75
N LYS A 6 -62.67 -40.01 -18.25
CA LYS A 6 -61.22 -40.32 -18.34
C LYS A 6 -60.21 -39.17 -18.15
N GLY A 7 -59.61 -39.09 -16.96
CA GLY A 7 -58.36 -38.37 -16.71
C GLY A 7 -57.14 -39.23 -17.06
N LEU A 8 -56.37 -38.80 -18.05
CA LEU A 8 -55.16 -39.41 -18.56
C LEU A 8 -53.98 -39.35 -17.57
N ALA A 9 -53.22 -40.45 -17.53
CA ALA A 9 -51.82 -40.47 -17.13
C ALA A 9 -50.97 -39.51 -17.98
N LYS A 10 -50.01 -38.80 -17.38
CA LYS A 10 -48.79 -38.33 -18.06
C LYS A 10 -47.68 -38.03 -17.05
N LEU A 11 -46.53 -38.65 -17.33
CA LEU A 11 -45.20 -38.46 -16.73
C LEU A 11 -44.82 -36.98 -16.61
N ALA A 12 -44.10 -36.64 -15.53
CA ALA A 12 -43.14 -35.55 -15.53
C ALA A 12 -41.84 -36.06 -14.88
N ALA A 13 -40.91 -36.53 -15.72
CA ALA A 13 -39.52 -36.74 -15.34
C ALA A 13 -38.86 -35.36 -15.22
N SER A 14 -38.54 -34.95 -14.00
CA SER A 14 -37.85 -33.68 -13.73
C SER A 14 -36.38 -33.80 -14.14
N LEU A 15 -36.02 -33.15 -15.25
CA LEU A 15 -34.63 -32.93 -15.64
C LEU A 15 -33.93 -32.01 -14.62
N LEU A 16 -32.97 -32.56 -13.89
CA LEU A 16 -31.89 -31.80 -13.25
C LEU A 16 -30.91 -31.35 -14.35
N ILE A 17 -31.17 -30.20 -14.97
CA ILE A 17 -30.15 -29.52 -15.81
C ILE A 17 -29.31 -28.67 -14.86
N GLY A 18 -28.02 -28.99 -14.82
CA GLY A 18 -27.03 -28.34 -13.97
C GLY A 18 -26.96 -26.83 -14.19
N ALA A 19 -27.02 -26.09 -13.08
CA ALA A 19 -26.51 -24.75 -13.02
C ALA A 19 -24.98 -24.82 -12.99
N SER A 20 -24.38 -25.06 -14.15
CA SER A 20 -22.98 -24.75 -14.38
C SER A 20 -22.88 -23.22 -14.38
N SER A 21 -22.53 -22.63 -13.24
CA SER A 21 -22.12 -21.24 -13.19
C SER A 21 -20.87 -21.09 -14.08
N MET A 22 -21.06 -20.71 -15.34
CA MET A 22 -19.98 -20.17 -16.15
C MET A 22 -19.52 -18.89 -15.46
N SER A 23 -18.41 -18.97 -14.73
CA SER A 23 -17.65 -17.80 -14.32
C SER A 23 -17.29 -17.03 -15.58
N ILE A 24 -17.99 -15.92 -15.83
CA ILE A 24 -17.57 -14.92 -16.80
C ILE A 24 -16.28 -14.35 -16.22
N ALA A 25 -15.13 -14.72 -16.79
CA ALA A 25 -13.89 -14.02 -16.53
C ALA A 25 -14.13 -12.54 -16.89
N GLN A 26 -14.16 -11.67 -15.89
CA GLN A 26 -14.29 -10.22 -16.13
C GLN A 26 -13.10 -9.80 -17.01
N THR A 27 -13.38 -9.31 -18.21
CA THR A 27 -12.37 -8.70 -19.06
C THR A 27 -11.87 -7.45 -18.35
N LEU A 28 -10.60 -7.46 -17.95
CA LEU A 28 -9.95 -6.28 -17.35
C LEU A 28 -9.82 -5.18 -18.39
N ASP A 29 -10.22 -3.96 -18.02
CA ASP A 29 -9.98 -2.78 -18.85
C ASP A 29 -8.47 -2.57 -19.03
N LYS A 30 -8.08 -2.24 -20.27
CA LYS A 30 -6.69 -1.95 -20.57
C LYS A 30 -6.31 -0.60 -19.98
N LYS A 31 -5.29 -0.57 -19.12
CA LYS A 31 -4.79 0.67 -18.50
C LYS A 31 -3.28 0.58 -18.33
N GLU A 32 -2.63 1.65 -18.76
CA GLU A 32 -1.25 1.94 -18.40
C GLU A 32 -1.24 3.02 -17.30
N PHE A 33 -0.61 2.71 -16.17
CA PHE A 33 -0.49 3.60 -15.02
C PHE A 33 0.84 4.33 -15.10
N ASN A 34 0.84 5.65 -14.89
CA ASN A 34 2.05 6.41 -14.59
C ASN A 34 2.37 6.26 -13.10
N VAL A 35 3.54 5.72 -12.78
CA VAL A 35 3.88 5.33 -11.41
C VAL A 35 5.19 5.98 -10.97
N ILE A 36 5.18 6.59 -9.79
CA ILE A 36 6.40 7.04 -9.12
C ILE A 36 6.77 6.04 -8.01
N GLY A 37 7.87 5.33 -8.19
CA GLY A 37 8.40 4.41 -7.19
C GLY A 37 9.46 5.04 -6.28
N THR A 38 10.00 4.23 -5.37
CA THR A 38 11.08 4.64 -4.47
C THR A 38 12.41 4.83 -5.20
N TRP A 39 13.47 5.22 -4.47
CA TRP A 39 14.77 5.57 -5.05
C TRP A 39 15.43 4.42 -5.82
N SER A 40 16.02 4.75 -6.97
CA SER A 40 16.56 3.76 -7.92
C SER A 40 17.68 2.87 -7.37
N PHE A 41 18.38 3.34 -6.34
CA PHE A 41 19.48 2.63 -5.70
C PHE A 41 19.02 1.65 -4.60
N LEU A 42 17.74 1.65 -4.23
CA LEU A 42 17.23 0.74 -3.21
C LEU A 42 16.89 -0.64 -3.78
N THR A 43 17.13 -1.67 -2.99
CA THR A 43 16.76 -3.04 -3.34
C THR A 43 15.25 -3.19 -3.57
N ASN A 44 14.40 -2.48 -2.81
CA ASN A 44 12.95 -2.51 -3.03
C ASN A 44 12.56 -2.04 -4.43
N TRP A 45 13.19 -0.97 -4.92
CA TRP A 45 12.98 -0.50 -6.29
C TRP A 45 13.38 -1.57 -7.33
N GLN A 46 14.60 -2.09 -7.21
CA GLN A 46 15.21 -2.97 -8.20
C GLN A 46 14.56 -4.36 -8.24
N ALA A 47 14.25 -4.91 -7.08
CA ALA A 47 13.80 -6.29 -6.91
C ALA A 47 12.27 -6.43 -6.84
N LEU A 48 11.54 -5.38 -6.44
CA LEU A 48 10.09 -5.46 -6.23
C LEU A 48 9.31 -4.49 -7.11
N GLU A 49 9.52 -3.18 -6.97
CA GLU A 49 8.67 -2.18 -7.62
C GLU A 49 8.79 -2.21 -9.15
N GLN A 50 10.01 -2.16 -9.69
CA GLN A 50 10.19 -2.19 -11.13
C GLN A 50 9.69 -3.53 -11.75
N PRO A 51 10.04 -4.71 -11.21
CA PRO A 51 9.49 -5.98 -11.71
C PRO A 51 7.96 -6.07 -11.61
N LEU A 52 7.37 -5.60 -10.51
CA LEU A 52 5.92 -5.62 -10.32
C LEU A 52 5.19 -4.92 -11.49
N TRP A 53 5.60 -3.70 -11.81
CA TRP A 53 4.93 -2.87 -12.81
C TRP A 53 5.27 -3.24 -14.27
N THR A 54 6.48 -3.73 -14.51
CA THR A 54 6.97 -3.99 -15.88
C THR A 54 6.82 -5.45 -16.33
N LYS A 55 6.69 -6.39 -15.38
CA LYS A 55 6.66 -7.83 -15.68
C LYS A 55 5.48 -8.55 -15.01
N GLU A 56 5.33 -8.43 -13.70
CA GLU A 56 4.39 -9.26 -12.94
C GLU A 56 2.93 -8.87 -13.19
N LEU A 57 2.58 -7.58 -13.10
CA LEU A 57 1.24 -7.09 -13.40
C LEU A 57 0.84 -7.33 -14.85
N PRO A 58 1.69 -7.05 -15.86
CA PRO A 58 1.39 -7.44 -17.24
C PRO A 58 1.17 -8.94 -17.40
N ALA A 59 1.99 -9.80 -16.80
CA ALA A 59 1.83 -11.24 -16.90
C ALA A 59 0.54 -11.72 -16.23
N ALA A 60 0.25 -11.25 -15.02
CA ALA A 60 -0.94 -11.63 -14.25
C ALA A 60 -2.26 -11.12 -14.88
N SER A 61 -2.20 -10.05 -15.68
CA SER A 61 -3.37 -9.42 -16.30
C SER A 61 -3.51 -9.70 -17.80
N ASN A 62 -2.74 -10.65 -18.36
CA ASN A 62 -2.66 -10.88 -19.81
C ASN A 62 -2.41 -9.59 -20.62
N GLY A 63 -1.59 -8.70 -20.07
CA GLY A 63 -1.20 -7.42 -20.65
C GLY A 63 -2.25 -6.31 -20.53
N ALA A 64 -3.35 -6.52 -19.81
CA ALA A 64 -4.37 -5.49 -19.60
C ALA A 64 -3.87 -4.36 -18.69
N ILE A 65 -3.06 -4.69 -17.67
CA ILE A 65 -2.50 -3.71 -16.73
C ILE A 65 -1.00 -3.59 -16.99
N LYS A 66 -0.53 -2.35 -17.16
CA LYS A 66 0.89 -2.01 -17.32
C LYS A 66 1.24 -0.80 -16.48
N GLY A 67 2.52 -0.65 -16.12
CA GLY A 67 3.03 0.54 -15.46
C GLY A 67 4.18 1.19 -16.22
N ASN A 68 4.04 2.48 -16.53
CA ASN A 68 5.14 3.37 -16.84
C ASN A 68 5.73 3.87 -15.52
N ILE A 69 6.60 3.05 -14.94
CA ILE A 69 7.23 3.33 -13.65
C ILE A 69 8.53 4.12 -13.80
N LYS A 70 8.69 5.18 -13.00
CA LYS A 70 9.94 5.91 -12.80
C LYS A 70 10.24 6.05 -11.32
N SER A 71 11.51 5.97 -10.94
CA SER A 71 11.91 6.22 -9.55
C SER A 71 11.82 7.70 -9.24
N ILE A 72 11.56 8.04 -7.98
CA ILE A 72 11.59 9.44 -7.51
C ILE A 72 12.93 10.14 -7.83
N THR A 73 14.03 9.37 -7.90
CA THR A 73 15.37 9.87 -8.26
C THR A 73 15.47 10.24 -9.73
N GLU A 74 14.94 9.41 -10.65
CA GLU A 74 14.98 9.68 -12.09
C GLU A 74 14.19 10.92 -12.48
N VAL A 75 13.10 11.21 -11.76
CA VAL A 75 12.26 12.39 -12.00
C VAL A 75 12.66 13.58 -11.12
N ASN A 76 13.69 13.45 -10.28
CA ASN A 76 14.21 14.48 -9.38
C ASN A 76 13.12 15.14 -8.51
N LEU A 77 12.17 14.34 -8.00
CA LEU A 77 11.12 14.81 -7.12
C LEU A 77 11.54 14.75 -5.65
N LYS A 78 11.01 15.66 -4.85
CA LYS A 78 11.07 15.56 -3.39
C LYS A 78 9.92 14.69 -2.88
N GLY A 79 10.13 13.97 -1.78
CA GLY A 79 9.07 13.16 -1.18
C GLY A 79 7.83 13.97 -0.77
N THR A 80 8.04 15.20 -0.30
CA THR A 80 6.98 16.09 0.23
C THR A 80 6.01 16.60 -0.83
N GLU A 81 6.36 16.57 -2.12
CA GLU A 81 5.47 16.99 -3.20
C GLU A 81 4.68 15.84 -3.83
N LEU A 82 4.97 14.58 -3.46
CA LEU A 82 4.36 13.41 -4.11
C LEU A 82 2.83 13.39 -3.98
N LEU A 83 2.28 13.53 -2.77
CA LEU A 83 0.83 13.46 -2.61
C LEU A 83 0.09 14.64 -3.24
N ARG A 84 0.73 15.82 -3.27
CA ARG A 84 0.18 16.98 -3.97
C ARG A 84 0.07 16.71 -5.48
N LEU A 85 1.11 16.13 -6.08
CA LEU A 85 1.14 15.79 -7.51
C LEU A 85 0.20 14.60 -7.83
N LEU A 86 0.08 13.63 -6.91
CA LEU A 86 -0.90 12.53 -6.99
C LEU A 86 -2.33 13.09 -7.05
N LYS A 87 -2.67 13.99 -6.11
CA LYS A 87 -3.97 14.64 -6.04
C LYS A 87 -4.32 15.42 -7.31
N GLN A 88 -3.31 15.99 -7.97
CA GLN A 88 -3.44 16.71 -9.24
C GLN A 88 -3.53 15.78 -10.47
N GLY A 89 -3.35 14.47 -10.31
CA GLY A 89 -3.41 13.50 -11.40
C GLY A 89 -2.17 13.49 -12.30
N VAL A 90 -1.03 14.02 -11.84
CA VAL A 90 0.23 14.00 -12.61
C VAL A 90 0.75 12.57 -12.80
N PHE A 91 0.49 11.71 -11.83
CA PHE A 91 0.71 10.27 -11.88
C PHE A 91 -0.48 9.56 -11.22
N ASP A 92 -0.69 8.31 -11.60
CA ASP A 92 -1.82 7.50 -11.10
C ASP A 92 -1.48 6.81 -9.77
N VAL A 93 -0.20 6.47 -9.54
CA VAL A 93 0.27 5.76 -8.34
C VAL A 93 1.61 6.33 -7.85
N ALA A 94 1.80 6.39 -6.54
CA ALA A 94 3.07 6.79 -5.93
C ALA A 94 3.41 5.96 -4.70
N ALA A 95 4.69 5.59 -4.56
CA ALA A 95 5.26 5.12 -3.31
C ALA A 95 5.61 6.36 -2.45
N ALA A 96 4.87 6.55 -1.35
CA ALA A 96 5.08 7.66 -0.42
C ALA A 96 5.51 7.14 0.95
N LEU A 97 6.44 7.84 1.59
CA LEU A 97 6.80 7.60 2.98
C LEU A 97 5.90 8.43 3.91
N PRO A 98 5.42 7.86 5.03
CA PRO A 98 4.61 8.59 6.01
C PRO A 98 5.24 9.91 6.46
N ILE A 99 6.56 9.94 6.69
CA ILE A 99 7.32 11.11 7.17
C ILE A 99 7.33 12.30 6.20
N TYR A 100 6.92 12.14 4.94
CA TYR A 100 6.87 13.21 3.95
C TYR A 100 5.48 13.83 3.78
N ILE A 101 4.49 13.33 4.52
CA ILE A 101 3.11 13.77 4.40
C ILE A 101 2.88 14.88 5.41
N GLU A 102 2.59 16.09 4.92
CA GLU A 102 2.30 17.23 5.79
C GLU A 102 0.82 17.28 6.18
N ASP A 103 -0.08 17.31 5.18
CA ASP A 103 -1.51 17.46 5.42
C ASP A 103 -2.14 16.14 5.92
N GLY A 104 -2.49 16.09 7.21
CA GLY A 104 -2.87 14.86 7.90
C GLY A 104 -1.68 13.97 8.28
N GLY A 105 -0.45 14.50 8.20
CA GLY A 105 0.80 13.80 8.44
C GLY A 105 0.86 13.03 9.74
N ALA A 106 0.47 13.65 10.85
CA ALA A 106 0.49 13.00 12.16
C ALA A 106 -0.33 11.70 12.22
N VAL A 107 -1.47 11.64 11.51
CA VAL A 107 -2.27 10.42 11.45
C VAL A 107 -1.59 9.36 10.57
N ILE A 108 -0.95 9.74 9.47
CA ILE A 108 -0.26 8.77 8.62
C ILE A 108 1.04 8.27 9.28
N GLU A 109 1.83 9.15 9.90
CA GLU A 109 3.09 8.83 10.60
C GLU A 109 2.87 7.96 11.85
N ALA A 110 1.69 8.00 12.46
CA ALA A 110 1.36 7.21 13.65
C ALA A 110 1.49 5.67 13.46
N VAL A 111 1.58 5.20 12.22
CA VAL A 111 1.86 3.79 11.92
C VAL A 111 3.31 3.37 12.21
N ASP A 112 4.24 4.33 12.34
CA ASP A 112 5.68 4.11 12.53
C ASP A 112 6.24 4.97 13.67
N ILE A 113 5.62 4.85 14.86
CA ILE A 113 6.08 5.56 16.06
C ILE A 113 7.39 4.95 16.57
N ALA A 114 8.39 5.82 16.77
CA ALA A 114 9.70 5.43 17.27
C ALA A 114 9.62 4.69 18.61
N GLY A 115 10.23 3.50 18.67
CA GLY A 115 10.30 2.66 19.87
C GLY A 115 9.08 1.79 20.15
N VAL A 116 8.03 1.83 19.31
CA VAL A 116 6.80 1.03 19.53
C VAL A 116 6.88 -0.35 18.90
N ALA A 117 7.12 -0.43 17.59
CA ALA A 117 7.21 -1.71 16.88
C ALA A 117 8.55 -2.39 17.21
N LYS A 118 8.47 -3.60 17.77
CA LYS A 118 9.66 -4.38 18.20
C LYS A 118 10.14 -5.41 17.18
N ASP A 119 9.27 -5.78 16.25
CA ASP A 119 9.55 -6.74 15.20
C ASP A 119 8.61 -6.52 14.01
N PHE A 120 8.87 -7.20 12.90
CA PHE A 120 8.07 -7.08 11.67
C PHE A 120 6.63 -7.57 11.84
N LYS A 121 6.36 -8.51 12.75
CA LYS A 121 5.00 -8.99 13.00
C LYS A 121 4.19 -7.88 13.67
N MET A 122 4.72 -7.27 14.72
CA MET A 122 4.09 -6.16 15.41
C MET A 122 3.91 -4.96 14.49
N SER A 123 4.90 -4.64 13.65
CA SER A 123 4.77 -3.61 12.61
C SER A 123 3.59 -3.89 11.66
N ARG A 124 3.44 -5.13 11.19
CA ARG A 124 2.30 -5.55 10.37
C ARG A 124 0.96 -5.39 11.11
N ASP A 125 0.91 -5.80 12.37
CA ASP A 125 -0.30 -5.70 13.20
C ASP A 125 -0.72 -4.24 13.40
N ILE A 126 0.25 -3.33 13.62
CA ILE A 126 0.03 -1.87 13.72
C ILE A 126 -0.53 -1.32 12.40
N VAL A 127 0.10 -1.63 11.27
CA VAL A 127 -0.37 -1.20 9.94
C VAL A 127 -1.80 -1.65 9.69
N ASN A 128 -2.11 -2.92 9.98
CA ASN A 128 -3.45 -3.47 9.77
C ASN A 128 -4.50 -2.79 10.67
N ALA A 129 -4.17 -2.54 11.94
CA ALA A 129 -5.07 -1.86 12.86
C ALA A 129 -5.30 -0.39 12.48
N TRP A 130 -4.28 0.30 11.97
CA TRP A 130 -4.31 1.73 11.71
C TRP A 130 -4.71 2.13 10.27
N MET A 131 -4.75 1.16 9.34
CA MET A 131 -5.12 1.38 7.94
C MET A 131 -6.43 2.15 7.74
N PRO A 132 -7.53 1.93 8.51
CA PRO A 132 -8.77 2.67 8.32
C PRO A 132 -8.63 4.19 8.51
N GLU A 133 -7.84 4.60 9.51
CA GLU A 133 -7.59 6.02 9.79
C GLU A 133 -6.74 6.64 8.69
N MET A 134 -5.69 5.94 8.27
CA MET A 134 -4.85 6.40 7.16
C MET A 134 -5.66 6.54 5.86
N GLN A 135 -6.53 5.57 5.56
CA GLN A 135 -7.39 5.62 4.36
C GLN A 135 -8.39 6.78 4.42
N THR A 136 -8.91 7.12 5.61
CA THR A 136 -9.80 8.27 5.79
C THR A 136 -9.09 9.56 5.42
N ILE A 137 -7.87 9.76 5.93
CA ILE A 137 -7.04 10.94 5.60
C ILE A 137 -6.69 10.97 4.11
N MET A 138 -6.27 9.84 3.54
CA MET A 138 -5.90 9.75 2.12
C MET A 138 -7.06 10.11 1.19
N ARG A 139 -8.29 9.65 1.49
CA ARG A 139 -9.47 10.02 0.70
C ARG A 139 -9.85 11.48 0.87
N GLN A 140 -9.94 11.96 2.11
CA GLN A 140 -10.42 13.31 2.40
C GLN A 140 -9.47 14.41 1.96
N ARG A 141 -8.16 14.20 2.13
CA ARG A 141 -7.14 15.24 1.95
C ARG A 141 -6.38 15.11 0.64
N HIS A 142 -6.17 13.88 0.17
CA HIS A 142 -5.26 13.58 -0.95
C HIS A 142 -5.96 13.06 -2.20
N ASN A 143 -7.28 12.85 -2.17
CA ASN A 143 -8.03 12.22 -3.27
C ASN A 143 -7.36 10.90 -3.74
N ALA A 144 -6.88 10.11 -2.78
CA ALA A 144 -6.09 8.92 -3.03
C ALA A 144 -6.50 7.78 -2.08
N MET A 145 -6.04 6.58 -2.38
CA MET A 145 -6.16 5.42 -1.51
C MET A 145 -4.84 4.68 -1.40
N ILE A 146 -4.59 4.10 -0.23
CA ILE A 146 -3.44 3.22 0.01
C ILE A 146 -3.77 1.86 -0.59
N LEU A 147 -2.93 1.39 -1.52
CA LEU A 147 -3.05 0.06 -2.14
C LEU A 147 -2.26 -1.02 -1.39
N GLY A 148 -1.20 -0.62 -0.70
CA GLY A 148 -0.34 -1.51 0.06
C GLY A 148 0.68 -0.75 0.89
N SER A 149 1.31 -1.46 1.81
CA SER A 149 2.40 -0.96 2.64
C SER A 149 3.45 -2.07 2.80
N PHE A 150 4.72 -1.66 2.80
CA PHE A 150 5.86 -2.53 3.07
C PHE A 150 6.79 -1.85 4.08
N PRO A 151 7.42 -2.61 4.97
CA PRO A 151 8.32 -2.05 5.97
C PRO A 151 9.68 -1.69 5.35
N PHE A 152 10.32 -0.68 5.93
CA PHE A 152 11.77 -0.51 5.82
C PHE A 152 12.46 -1.39 6.89
N PRO A 153 13.78 -1.63 6.77
CA PRO A 153 14.53 -2.32 7.82
C PRO A 153 14.42 -1.64 9.18
N GLU A 154 14.76 -2.39 10.23
CA GLU A 154 14.79 -1.91 11.61
C GLU A 154 15.57 -0.60 11.73
N GLN A 155 15.00 0.37 12.46
CA GLN A 155 15.65 1.65 12.71
C GLN A 155 16.72 1.46 13.78
N VAL A 156 17.96 1.84 13.46
CA VAL A 156 19.11 1.72 14.36
C VAL A 156 19.84 3.05 14.51
N PHE A 157 20.47 3.27 15.65
CA PHE A 157 21.39 4.39 15.83
C PHE A 157 22.73 4.08 15.14
N TRP A 158 23.11 4.96 14.22
CA TRP A 158 24.45 4.97 13.64
C TRP A 158 25.34 5.93 14.42
N CYS A 159 26.21 5.37 15.26
CA CYS A 159 26.98 6.12 16.24
C CYS A 159 28.45 6.28 15.83
N ARG A 160 29.02 7.46 16.10
CA ARG A 160 30.47 7.66 16.12
C ARG A 160 30.96 7.39 17.54
N GLY A 161 31.56 6.23 17.75
CA GLY A 161 32.02 5.76 19.07
C GLY A 161 31.01 4.84 19.74
N GLU A 162 31.32 4.48 20.99
CA GLU A 162 30.57 3.48 21.73
C GLU A 162 29.35 4.08 22.45
N ILE A 163 28.20 3.41 22.33
CA ILE A 163 26.94 3.71 23.03
C ILE A 163 26.49 2.39 23.67
N ARG A 164 26.46 2.33 25.01
CA ARG A 164 26.09 1.13 25.78
C ARG A 164 24.72 1.23 26.41
N SER A 165 24.21 2.45 26.56
CA SER A 165 22.94 2.73 27.18
C SER A 165 22.28 3.96 26.55
N VAL A 166 20.97 4.08 26.77
CA VAL A 166 20.19 5.26 26.36
C VAL A 166 20.77 6.55 26.97
N ALA A 167 21.33 6.49 28.19
CA ALA A 167 21.93 7.65 28.85
C ALA A 167 23.16 8.21 28.10
N ASP A 168 23.83 7.40 27.27
CA ASP A 168 24.99 7.84 26.50
C ASP A 168 24.61 8.74 25.30
N LEU A 169 23.31 8.81 24.97
CA LEU A 169 22.79 9.72 23.95
C LEU A 169 22.75 11.18 24.44
N LYS A 170 22.78 11.40 25.76
CA LYS A 170 22.66 12.72 26.37
C LYS A 170 23.66 13.72 25.80
N GLY A 171 23.13 14.80 25.23
CA GLY A 171 23.93 15.88 24.66
C GLY A 171 24.63 15.53 23.34
N LYS A 172 24.36 14.36 22.74
CA LYS A 172 24.79 14.03 21.38
C LYS A 172 23.90 14.74 20.37
N LYS A 173 24.49 15.12 19.23
CA LYS A 173 23.72 15.58 18.07
C LYS A 173 23.33 14.37 17.24
N VAL A 174 22.05 13.98 17.32
CA VAL A 174 21.50 12.86 16.57
C VAL A 174 20.65 13.39 15.43
N ARG A 175 20.94 12.94 14.20
CA ARG A 175 20.08 13.23 13.04
C ARG A 175 18.88 12.28 13.09
N VAL A 176 17.69 12.83 12.94
CA VAL A 176 16.42 12.10 12.83
C VAL A 176 15.77 12.32 11.47
N GLN A 177 14.82 11.47 11.08
CA GLN A 177 14.11 11.57 9.80
C GLN A 177 12.75 12.26 9.90
N GLY A 178 12.02 11.99 10.98
CA GLY A 178 10.65 12.48 11.20
C GLY A 178 10.44 12.96 12.64
N THR A 179 9.26 13.51 12.88
CA THR A 179 8.89 14.11 14.16
C THR A 179 8.93 13.08 15.28
N SER A 180 8.39 11.88 15.07
CA SER A 180 8.36 10.85 16.11
C SER A 180 9.77 10.44 16.57
N GLN A 181 10.73 10.34 15.65
CA GLN A 181 12.13 10.06 16.00
C GLN A 181 12.78 11.22 16.75
N GLY A 182 12.46 12.46 16.36
CA GLY A 182 12.92 13.66 17.06
C GLY A 182 12.41 13.71 18.50
N ASP A 183 11.13 13.43 18.71
CA ASP A 183 10.51 13.37 20.03
C ASP A 183 11.13 12.26 20.88
N PHE A 184 11.36 11.08 20.29
CA PHE A 184 12.03 9.96 20.97
C PHE A 184 13.44 10.37 21.43
N VAL A 185 14.27 10.88 20.52
CA VAL A 185 15.64 11.32 20.84
C VAL A 185 15.63 12.41 21.92
N THR A 186 14.76 13.41 21.78
CA THR A 186 14.63 14.50 22.77
C THR A 186 14.21 13.96 24.14
N GLY A 187 13.29 12.99 24.17
CA GLY A 187 12.81 12.38 25.39
C GLY A 187 13.86 11.52 26.11
N VAL A 188 14.82 10.94 25.38
CA VAL A 188 15.87 10.11 25.97
C VAL A 188 17.16 10.85 26.30
N GLY A 189 17.34 12.08 25.79
CA GLY A 189 18.38 13.04 26.20
C GLY A 189 19.42 13.37 25.15
#